data_AF-A0A941QXM1-F1
#
_entry.id   AF-A0A941QXM1-F1
#
_cell.length_a   1.000
_cell.length_b   1.000
_cell.length_c   1.000
_cell.angle_alpha   90.00
_cell.angle_beta   90.00
_cell.angle_gamma   90.00
#
_symmetry.space_group_name_H-M   'P 1'
#
loop_
_entity.id
_entity.type
_entity.pdbx_description
1 polymer ?
#
loop_
_entity_poly.entity_id
_entity_poly.type
_entity_poly.pdbx_seq_one_letter_code
_entity_poly.pdbx_strand_id
1 'polypeptide(L)'
;MDALKIDAWLERKEPIIRLHSGMSEALIAEWRGNAVVELIEQGIVTCNELFSTNRKVQQQAAHELLLNACANSICSKNGPQCFTCITGRLLRALALSDSKAEQPSVAGLELYRSAS
;
A
#
# COMPACT_ATOMS: atom_id res chain seq x y z
N MET A 1 7.89 -9.36 14.61
CA MET A 1 7.11 -8.12 14.41
C MET A 1 6.79 -8.00 12.94
N ASP A 2 5.56 -7.60 12.63
CA ASP A 2 5.13 -7.32 11.26
C ASP A 2 5.61 -5.93 10.83
N ALA A 3 6.01 -5.76 9.57
CA ALA A 3 6.56 -4.49 9.08
C ALA A 3 5.50 -3.39 9.00
N LEU A 4 4.24 -3.77 8.79
CA LEU A 4 3.08 -2.91 8.67
C LEU A 4 1.95 -3.41 9.57
N LYS A 5 1.15 -2.47 10.09
CA LYS A 5 -0.02 -2.71 10.93
C LYS A 5 -1.20 -1.88 10.45
N ILE A 6 -2.39 -2.48 10.42
CA ILE A 6 -3.64 -1.81 10.06
C ILE A 6 -4.48 -1.65 11.32
N ASP A 7 -5.00 -0.44 11.53
CA ASP A 7 -6.10 -0.19 12.45
C ASP A 7 -7.32 0.29 11.65
N ALA A 8 -8.47 -0.39 11.80
CA ALA A 8 -9.68 -0.10 11.06
C ALA A 8 -10.91 0.01 11.98
N TRP A 9 -11.69 1.08 11.80
CA TRP A 9 -12.97 1.29 12.48
C TRP A 9 -14.05 1.62 11.43
N LEU A 10 -14.67 0.57 10.89
CA LEU A 10 -15.64 0.70 9.79
C LEU A 10 -17.06 1.01 10.26
N GLU A 11 -17.41 0.63 11.49
CA GLU A 11 -18.77 0.79 12.06
C GLU A 11 -19.12 2.23 12.45
N ARG A 12 -18.19 3.17 12.30
CA ARG A 12 -18.40 4.57 12.66
C ARG A 12 -19.20 5.29 11.58
N LYS A 13 -19.93 6.35 11.98
CA LYS A 13 -20.57 7.28 11.03
C LYS A 13 -19.57 7.84 10.01
N GLU A 14 -18.33 8.04 10.44
CA GLU A 14 -17.20 8.35 9.57
C GLU A 14 -16.15 7.24 9.74
N PRO A 15 -16.10 6.25 8.82
CA PRO A 15 -15.18 5.13 8.92
C PRO A 15 -13.73 5.60 8.77
N ILE A 16 -12.80 4.88 9.41
CA ILE A 16 -11.37 5.22 9.42
C ILE A 16 -10.55 3.96 9.17
N ILE A 17 -9.55 4.07 8.30
CA ILE A 17 -8.47 3.08 8.16
C ILE A 17 -7.14 3.81 8.35
N ARG A 18 -6.26 3.24 9.18
CA ARG A 18 -4.89 3.72 9.40
C ARG A 18 -3.89 2.64 9.07
N LEU A 19 -2.82 3.04 8.41
CA LEU A 19 -1.65 2.21 8.18
C LEU A 19 -0.47 2.75 9.00
N HIS A 20 0.13 1.88 9.80
CA HIS A 20 1.26 2.18 10.66
C HIS A 20 2.48 1.33 10.30
N SER A 21 3.68 1.86 10.56
CA SER A 21 4.88 1.03 10.62
C SER A 21 4.83 0.17 11.87
N GLY A 22 4.91 -1.16 11.72
CA GLY A 22 4.95 -2.06 12.89
C GLY A 22 6.30 -2.09 13.61
N MET A 23 7.31 -1.35 13.11
CA MET A 23 8.61 -1.20 13.77
C MET A 23 8.67 0.05 14.67
N SER A 24 8.03 1.15 14.27
CA SER A 24 8.09 2.43 14.97
C SER A 24 6.74 2.94 15.48
N GLU A 25 5.64 2.24 15.16
CA GLU A 25 4.24 2.67 15.32
C GLU A 25 3.90 4.00 14.62
N ALA A 26 4.82 4.54 13.81
CA ALA A 26 4.60 5.78 13.07
C ALA A 26 3.46 5.62 12.07
N LEU A 27 2.59 6.63 11.99
CA LEU A 27 1.51 6.69 11.02
C LEU A 27 2.09 6.91 9.61
N ILE A 28 1.75 6.02 8.69
CA ILE A 28 2.14 6.09 7.28
C ILE A 28 1.06 6.77 6.46
N ALA A 29 -0.20 6.34 6.64
CA ALA A 29 -1.35 6.87 5.90
C ALA A 29 -2.65 6.71 6.70
N GLU A 30 -3.60 7.60 6.45
CA GLU A 30 -4.94 7.58 7.03
C GLU A 30 -5.98 7.89 5.96
N TRP A 31 -7.05 7.10 5.94
CA TRP A 31 -8.24 7.32 5.13
C TRP A 31 -9.45 7.50 6.03
N ARG A 32 -10.33 8.43 5.68
CA ARG A 32 -11.56 8.73 6.43
C ARG A 32 -12.77 8.87 5.52
N GLY A 33 -13.94 8.55 6.06
CA GLY A 33 -15.21 8.81 5.39
C GLY A 33 -15.28 8.18 4.01
N ASN A 34 -15.58 8.98 2.99
CA ASN A 34 -15.71 8.53 1.61
C ASN A 34 -14.43 7.87 1.06
N ALA A 35 -13.25 8.30 1.50
CA ALA A 35 -12.01 7.68 1.04
C ALA A 35 -11.91 6.20 1.48
N VAL A 36 -12.48 5.83 2.64
CA VAL A 36 -12.58 4.43 3.07
C VAL A 36 -13.59 3.66 2.24
N VAL A 37 -14.72 4.30 1.90
CA VAL A 37 -15.74 3.69 1.03
C VAL A 37 -15.13 3.40 -0.35
N GLU A 38 -14.40 4.35 -0.93
CA GLU A 38 -13.72 4.19 -2.22
C GLU A 38 -12.71 3.04 -2.22
N LEU A 39 -11.91 2.89 -1.15
CA LEU A 39 -10.99 1.77 -1.01
C LEU A 39 -11.70 0.41 -1.10
N ILE A 40 -12.88 0.30 -0.48
CA ILE A 40 -13.68 -0.94 -0.43
C ILE A 40 -14.39 -1.17 -1.76
N GLU A 41 -15.02 -0.14 -2.32
CA GLU A 41 -15.75 -0.23 -3.59
C GLU A 41 -14.82 -0.54 -4.77
N GLN A 42 -13.60 -0.01 -4.77
CA GLN A 42 -12.57 -0.31 -5.78
C GLN A 42 -11.89 -1.66 -5.55
N GLY A 43 -12.18 -2.35 -4.45
CA GLY A 43 -11.59 -3.64 -4.12
C GLY A 43 -10.11 -3.58 -3.75
N ILE A 44 -9.59 -2.42 -3.34
CA ILE A 44 -8.21 -2.28 -2.85
C ILE A 44 -8.04 -3.05 -1.53
N VAL A 45 -9.09 -3.03 -0.70
CA VAL A 45 -9.21 -3.88 0.48
C VAL A 45 -10.67 -4.28 0.69
N THR A 46 -10.90 -5.41 1.32
CA THR A 46 -12.22 -5.88 1.74
C THR A 46 -12.37 -5.86 3.26
N CYS A 47 -13.61 -5.77 3.76
CA CYS A 47 -13.87 -5.86 5.19
C CYS A 47 -13.33 -7.16 5.80
N ASN A 48 -13.44 -8.28 5.08
CA ASN A 48 -12.94 -9.58 5.55
C ASN A 48 -11.42 -9.59 5.72
N GLU A 49 -10.68 -8.91 4.84
CA GLU A 49 -9.23 -8.80 4.96
C GLU A 49 -8.83 -7.92 6.15
N LEU A 50 -9.52 -6.79 6.32
CA LEU A 50 -9.28 -5.84 7.42
C LEU A 50 -9.56 -6.43 8.81
N PHE A 51 -10.52 -7.35 8.93
CA PHE A 51 -10.84 -8.05 10.18
C PHE A 51 -10.24 -9.45 10.29
N SER A 52 -9.42 -9.86 9.31
CA SER A 52 -8.83 -11.21 9.31
C SER A 52 -7.86 -11.37 10.48
N THR A 53 -7.91 -12.52 11.14
CA THR A 53 -6.87 -12.96 12.09
C THR A 53 -5.71 -13.67 11.39
N ASN A 54 -5.83 -13.93 10.08
CA ASN A 54 -4.76 -14.53 9.29
C ASN A 54 -3.71 -13.48 8.96
N ARG A 55 -2.51 -13.66 9.52
CA ARG A 55 -1.36 -12.77 9.34
C ARG A 55 -1.00 -12.54 7.86
N LYS A 56 -1.08 -13.54 7.00
CA LYS A 56 -0.75 -13.38 5.57
C LYS A 56 -1.76 -12.47 4.87
N VAL A 57 -3.04 -12.61 5.21
CA VAL A 57 -4.11 -11.78 4.64
C VAL A 57 -3.96 -10.33 5.09
N GLN A 58 -3.71 -10.11 6.38
CA GLN A 58 -3.44 -8.77 6.93
C GLN A 58 -2.20 -8.11 6.29
N GLN A 59 -1.12 -8.86 6.10
CA GLN A 59 0.08 -8.34 5.43
C GLN A 59 -0.19 -7.98 3.97
N GLN A 60 -0.98 -8.78 3.23
CA GLN A 60 -1.34 -8.44 1.86
C GLN A 60 -2.17 -7.14 1.82
N ALA A 61 -3.22 -7.04 2.65
CA ALA A 61 -4.02 -5.82 2.73
C ALA A 61 -3.19 -4.59 3.10
N ALA A 62 -2.21 -4.74 4.00
CA ALA A 62 -1.33 -3.67 4.39
C ALA A 62 -0.41 -3.21 3.24
N HIS A 63 0.07 -4.14 2.41
CA HIS A 63 0.82 -3.83 1.21
C HIS A 63 -0.02 -3.11 0.16
N GLU A 64 -1.25 -3.56 -0.10
CA GLU A 64 -2.16 -2.88 -1.05
C GLU A 64 -2.46 -1.44 -0.62
N LEU A 65 -2.73 -1.23 0.68
CA LEU A 65 -2.91 0.11 1.25
C LEU A 65 -1.67 0.99 1.10
N LEU A 66 -0.48 0.42 1.31
CA LEU A 66 0.79 1.15 1.12
C LEU A 66 0.99 1.54 -0.35
N LEU A 67 0.74 0.63 -1.28
CA LEU A 67 0.87 0.90 -2.71
C LEU A 67 -0.12 1.99 -3.16
N ASN A 68 -1.35 1.93 -2.68
CA ASN A 68 -2.35 2.95 -2.94
C ASN A 68 -1.95 4.32 -2.35
N ALA A 69 -1.45 4.35 -1.11
CA ALA A 69 -0.95 5.59 -0.49
C ALA A 69 0.20 6.20 -1.29
N CYS A 70 1.15 5.37 -1.74
CA CYS A 70 2.28 5.79 -2.57
C CYS A 70 1.82 6.31 -3.95
N ALA A 71 0.85 5.65 -4.59
CA ALA A 71 0.28 6.10 -5.84
C ALA A 71 -0.38 7.49 -5.70
N ASN A 72 -1.21 7.68 -4.68
CA ASN A 72 -1.90 8.95 -4.44
C ASN A 72 -0.95 10.11 -4.07
N SER A 73 0.08 9.83 -3.26
CA SER A 73 1.12 10.80 -2.90
C SER A 73 1.90 11.31 -4.11
N ILE A 74 2.10 10.46 -5.12
CA ILE A 74 2.90 10.77 -6.31
C ILE A 74 2.04 11.37 -7.44
N CYS A 75 0.75 11.02 -7.51
CA CYS A 75 -0.20 11.59 -8.47
C CYS A 75 -0.68 13.01 -8.12
N SER A 76 -0.79 13.34 -6.83
CA SER A 76 -1.23 14.67 -6.39
C SER A 76 -0.29 15.82 -6.80
N LYS A 77 0.97 15.52 -7.18
CA LYS A 77 1.97 16.53 -7.59
C LYS A 77 2.11 16.73 -9.11
N ASN A 78 1.67 15.79 -9.96
CA ASN A 78 2.10 15.76 -11.37
C ASN A 78 0.97 15.79 -12.43
N GLY A 79 -0.30 15.93 -12.03
CA GLY A 79 -1.41 15.98 -13.00
C GLY A 79 -1.60 14.67 -13.79
N PRO A 80 -2.42 14.67 -14.87
CA PRO A 80 -3.02 13.46 -15.47
C PRO A 80 -2.07 12.53 -16.25
N GLN A 81 -0.73 12.69 -16.18
CA GLN A 81 0.24 11.90 -16.95
C GLN A 81 1.11 10.97 -16.08
N CYS A 82 0.51 10.28 -15.10
CA CYS A 82 1.26 9.56 -14.06
C CYS A 82 1.81 8.17 -14.42
N PHE A 83 1.61 7.65 -15.64
CA PHE A 83 2.07 6.31 -16.01
C PHE A 83 3.60 6.15 -16.20
N THR A 84 4.37 7.25 -16.17
CA THR A 84 5.85 7.28 -16.24
C THR A 84 6.56 7.55 -14.91
N CYS A 85 5.80 7.77 -13.82
CA CYS A 85 6.37 8.07 -12.50
C CYS A 85 6.98 6.83 -11.82
N ILE A 86 7.80 7.04 -10.78
CA ILE A 86 8.50 5.96 -10.06
C ILE A 86 7.53 4.90 -9.51
N THR A 87 6.32 5.28 -9.09
CA THR A 87 5.26 4.34 -8.70
C THR A 87 4.79 3.49 -9.87
N GLY A 88 4.60 4.09 -11.05
CA GLY A 88 4.26 3.35 -12.26
C GLY A 88 5.34 2.36 -12.70
N ARG A 89 6.60 2.60 -12.32
CA ARG A 89 7.72 1.65 -12.55
C ARG A 89 7.82 0.60 -11.46
N LEU A 90 7.58 0.96 -10.19
CA LEU A 90 7.54 0.03 -9.07
C LEU A 90 6.37 -0.95 -9.17
N LEU A 91 5.17 -0.47 -9.50
CA LEU A 91 4.01 -1.32 -9.77
C LEU A 91 4.25 -2.24 -10.97
N ARG A 92 4.94 -1.76 -12.02
CA ARG A 92 5.37 -2.62 -13.14
C ARG A 92 6.37 -3.67 -12.71
N ALA A 93 7.34 -3.31 -11.87
CA ALA A 93 8.33 -4.23 -11.33
C ALA A 93 7.68 -5.30 -10.43
N LEU A 94 6.69 -4.92 -9.61
CA LEU A 94 5.88 -5.84 -8.79
C LEU A 94 5.04 -6.80 -9.64
N ALA A 95 4.33 -6.28 -10.65
CA ALA A 95 3.56 -7.11 -11.58
C ALA A 95 4.46 -8.09 -12.37
N LEU A 96 5.69 -7.68 -12.69
CA LEU A 96 6.69 -8.55 -13.32
C LEU A 96 7.29 -9.57 -12.34
N SER A 97 7.42 -9.24 -11.05
CA SER A 97 7.89 -10.19 -10.02
C SER A 97 6.84 -11.24 -9.69
N ASP A 98 5.54 -10.92 -9.70
CA ASP A 98 4.49 -11.93 -9.50
C ASP A 98 4.39 -12.91 -10.67
N SER A 99 4.80 -12.48 -11.87
CA SER A 99 4.81 -13.33 -13.07
C SER A 99 5.99 -14.30 -13.14
N LYS A 100 7.02 -14.12 -12.31
CA LYS A 100 8.16 -15.03 -12.21
C LYS A 100 8.38 -15.39 -10.76
N ALA A 101 7.99 -16.61 -10.40
CA ALA A 101 8.34 -17.21 -9.12
C ALA A 101 9.86 -17.09 -8.87
N GLU A 102 10.29 -16.06 -8.15
CA GLU A 102 11.54 -15.97 -7.38
C GLU A 102 11.63 -14.60 -6.68
N GLN A 103 12.03 -14.65 -5.41
CA GLN A 103 11.99 -13.58 -4.40
C GLN A 103 12.71 -12.27 -4.81
N PRO A 104 12.35 -11.11 -4.22
CA PRO A 104 13.07 -9.87 -4.48
C PRO A 104 14.45 -9.93 -3.80
N SER A 105 15.51 -10.05 -4.60
CA SER A 105 16.86 -9.84 -4.09
C SER A 105 17.15 -8.33 -4.01
N VAL A 106 17.70 -7.91 -2.89
CA VAL A 106 18.14 -6.55 -2.54
C VAL A 106 19.07 -5.93 -3.59
N ALA A 107 19.60 -6.73 -4.53
CA ALA A 107 20.46 -6.30 -5.63
C ALA A 107 19.85 -5.24 -6.56
N GLY A 108 18.52 -5.23 -6.74
CA GLY A 108 17.85 -4.23 -7.58
C GLY A 108 17.90 -2.80 -7.02
N LEU A 109 18.06 -2.66 -5.70
CA LEU A 109 18.15 -1.36 -5.02
C LEU A 109 19.56 -0.75 -5.10
N GLU A 110 20.60 -1.57 -5.26
CA GLU A 110 21.98 -1.07 -5.34
C GLU A 110 22.28 -0.31 -6.65
N LEU A 111 21.56 -0.63 -7.72
CA LEU A 111 21.66 0.08 -9.01
C LEU A 111 21.18 1.53 -8.95
N TYR A 112 20.45 1.92 -7.91
CA TYR A 112 19.99 3.30 -7.71
C TYR A 112 20.95 4.15 -6.86
N ARG A 113 22.02 3.57 -6.30
CA ARG A 113 22.98 4.30 -5.45
C ARG A 113 24.03 5.09 -6.22
N SER A 114 24.18 4.82 -7.52
CA SER A 114 25.23 5.39 -8.37
C SER A 114 24.75 6.49 -9.33
N ALA A 115 23.48 6.92 -9.21
CA ALA A 115 22.97 8.11 -9.88
C ALA A 115 22.84 9.26 -8.86
N SER A 116 23.97 9.87 -8.51
CA SER A 116 24.06 11.15 -7.81
C SER A 116 25.09 12.02 -8.51
#